data_AF-A0A8T5NS89-F1
#
_entry.id   AF-A0A8T5NS89-F1
#
_cell.length_a   1.000
_cell.length_b   1.000
_cell.length_c   1.000
_cell.angle_alpha   90.00
_cell.angle_beta   90.00
_cell.angle_gamma   90.00
#
_symmetry.space_group_name_H-M   'P 1'
#
loop_
_entity.id
_entity.type
_entity.pdbx_description
1 polymer ?
#
loop_
_entity_poly.entity_id
_entity_poly.type
_entity_poly.pdbx_seq_one_letter_code
_entity_poly.pdbx_strand_id
1 'polypeptide(L)'
;MPGQGKRSVGELLRDENYQCAFCGGTGERPKGSKCPACRGEGEVHQNPPAVTCAFCNGTGENEPRSQVTCPVCKGKGVVSVVEPIKICPTCNGRGRIVGSPLYCITCKGKGVVTVKGKVDETRGETKTFIARPSGTARDIANVIYEMGGQADYQQIARKLRISPYYTESICKQMTERGYLKKISRNIYALSSNCEKLMQEEEEKEQEALSSDEVRILKIIVMAKDDEEVKSMDIAKKMGFRLPDVNKMCSKLGKQDFINISLSGKIDLTEKGIRALEYIFAQEELEQSQVSDSESKLPETKEDVEQKDEQWKNLKEYKM
;
A
#
# COMPACT_ATOMS: atom_id res chain seq x y z
N MET A 1 16.94 45.00 21.44
CA MET A 1 16.47 44.09 20.37
C MET A 1 14.96 44.06 20.44
N PRO A 2 14.22 44.38 19.38
CA PRO A 2 12.75 44.32 19.40
C PRO A 2 12.36 42.91 19.85
N GLY A 3 11.57 42.85 20.93
CA GLY A 3 11.21 41.61 21.60
C GLY A 3 10.50 40.70 20.62
N GLN A 4 11.21 39.68 20.13
CA GLN A 4 10.59 38.62 19.36
C GLN A 4 9.63 37.90 20.31
N GLY A 5 8.35 38.28 20.22
CA GLY A 5 7.27 37.57 20.90
C GLY A 5 7.45 36.08 20.63
N LYS A 6 7.27 35.25 21.67
CA LYS A 6 7.39 33.80 21.56
C LYS A 6 6.49 33.34 20.41
N ARG A 7 7.08 33.01 19.25
CA ARG A 7 6.33 32.52 18.10
C ARG A 7 5.58 31.26 18.50
N SER A 8 4.35 31.15 18.06
CA SER A 8 3.50 30.02 18.44
C SER A 8 4.00 28.75 17.74
N VAL A 9 4.01 27.62 18.45
CA VAL A 9 4.49 26.36 17.89
C VAL A 9 3.60 25.95 16.72
N GLY A 10 4.19 25.80 15.54
CA GLY A 10 3.47 25.42 14.32
C GLY A 10 2.99 26.58 13.46
N GLU A 11 3.35 27.82 13.80
CA GLU A 11 3.13 28.98 12.96
C GLU A 11 3.87 28.84 11.62
N LEU A 12 3.12 28.99 10.53
CA LEU A 12 3.64 28.87 9.17
C LEU A 12 4.28 30.18 8.73
N LEU A 13 5.56 30.10 8.41
CA LEU A 13 6.37 31.17 7.86
C LEU A 13 6.43 31.00 6.34
N ARG A 14 6.16 32.09 5.61
CA ARG A 14 6.08 32.09 4.14
C ARG A 14 7.26 32.80 3.46
N ASP A 15 8.18 33.34 4.25
CA ASP A 15 9.38 34.00 3.72
C ASP A 15 10.35 32.97 3.15
N GLU A 16 11.18 33.39 2.20
CA GLU A 16 12.25 32.55 1.63
C GLU A 16 13.57 32.71 2.38
N ASN A 17 13.83 33.91 2.91
CA ASN A 17 15.08 34.26 3.58
C ASN A 17 14.80 34.57 5.05
N TYR A 18 15.59 33.93 5.93
CA TYR A 18 15.47 34.08 7.38
C TYR A 18 16.81 34.52 7.96
N GLN A 19 16.78 35.33 9.01
CA GLN A 19 18.00 35.61 9.77
C GLN A 19 18.57 34.31 10.36
N CYS A 20 19.87 34.10 10.21
CA CYS A 20 20.55 32.92 10.70
C CYS A 20 20.48 32.89 12.23
N ALA A 21 19.64 32.02 12.78
CA ALA A 21 19.45 31.91 14.22
C ALA A 21 20.75 31.59 14.97
N PHE A 22 21.60 30.74 14.40
CA PHE A 22 22.85 30.36 15.04
C PHE A 22 23.83 31.53 15.21
N CYS A 23 23.89 32.54 14.32
CA CYS A 23 24.74 33.72 14.54
C CYS A 23 23.97 34.99 14.91
N GLY A 24 22.63 34.91 15.01
CA GLY A 24 21.77 36.05 15.22
C GLY A 24 21.87 37.11 14.11
N GLY A 25 22.17 36.71 12.86
CA GLY A 25 22.34 37.64 11.75
C GLY A 25 23.75 38.23 11.57
N THR A 26 24.69 37.97 12.49
CA THR A 26 26.02 38.60 12.44
C THR A 26 26.95 38.04 11.37
N GLY A 27 26.67 36.85 10.84
CA GLY A 27 27.56 36.15 9.90
C GLY A 27 28.78 35.49 10.55
N GLU A 28 29.07 35.74 11.83
CA GLU A 28 30.25 35.22 12.52
C GLU A 28 29.89 34.42 13.78
N ARG A 29 30.43 33.20 13.91
CA ARG A 29 30.34 32.42 15.16
C ARG A 29 31.28 31.20 15.15
N PRO A 30 32.27 31.10 16.07
CA PRO A 30 32.71 32.08 17.08
C PRO A 30 33.32 33.36 16.48
N LYS A 31 33.55 34.39 17.30
CA LYS A 31 34.07 35.71 16.86
C LYS A 31 35.33 35.55 16.01
N GLY A 32 35.39 36.25 14.87
CA GLY A 32 36.54 36.18 13.96
C GLY A 32 36.54 34.96 13.02
N SER A 33 35.49 34.14 13.04
CA SER A 33 35.31 33.03 12.10
C SER A 33 33.93 33.06 11.45
N LYS A 34 33.86 32.71 10.15
CA LYS A 34 32.59 32.64 9.42
C LYS A 34 31.66 31.63 10.09
N CYS A 35 30.41 32.03 10.28
CA CYS A 35 29.39 31.19 10.88
C CYS A 35 29.21 29.89 10.08
N PRO A 36 29.27 28.70 10.70
CA PRO A 36 29.16 27.44 9.98
C PRO A 36 27.77 27.19 9.37
N ALA A 37 26.73 27.86 9.87
CA ALA A 37 25.34 27.67 9.43
C ALA A 37 24.99 28.50 8.18
N CYS A 38 25.38 29.79 8.15
CA CYS A 38 25.13 30.70 7.03
C CYS A 38 26.37 31.05 6.21
N ARG A 39 27.54 30.48 6.54
CA ARG A 39 28.81 30.67 5.83
C ARG A 39 29.29 32.14 5.73
N GLY A 40 28.83 33.01 6.62
CA GLY A 40 29.21 34.43 6.63
C GLY A 40 28.09 35.38 6.21
N GLU A 41 27.00 34.89 5.61
CA GLU A 41 25.97 35.75 5.00
C GLU A 41 25.04 36.41 6.02
N GLY A 42 24.96 35.87 7.25
CA GLY A 42 24.01 36.35 8.27
C GLY A 42 22.57 35.90 8.03
N GLU A 43 22.21 35.47 6.82
CA GLU A 43 20.89 34.96 6.46
C GLU A 43 20.94 33.50 6.00
N VAL A 44 19.79 32.82 5.99
CA VAL A 44 19.62 31.44 5.53
C VAL A 44 18.39 31.33 4.66
N HIS A 45 18.56 30.69 3.50
CA HIS A 45 17.46 30.39 2.60
C HIS A 45 16.73 29.10 3.01
N GLN A 46 15.39 29.11 2.94
CA GLN A 46 14.52 27.95 3.14
C GLN A 46 13.30 28.01 2.22
N ASN A 47 12.88 26.85 1.71
CA ASN A 47 11.68 26.74 0.90
C ASN A 47 10.43 26.92 1.78
N PRO A 48 9.55 27.90 1.50
CA PRO A 48 8.27 28.02 2.17
C PRO A 48 7.31 26.90 1.71
N PRO A 49 6.37 26.47 2.56
CA PRO A 49 6.14 26.93 3.93
C PRO A 49 7.16 26.36 4.93
N ALA A 50 7.58 27.19 5.88
CA ALA A 50 8.50 26.80 6.95
C ALA A 50 7.86 26.99 8.33
N VAL A 51 8.41 26.33 9.35
CA VAL A 51 8.04 26.54 10.75
C VAL A 51 9.29 26.77 11.58
N THR A 52 9.14 27.46 12.71
CA THR A 52 10.22 27.55 13.69
C THR A 52 10.59 26.15 14.22
N CYS A 53 11.88 25.86 14.30
CA CYS A 53 12.37 24.56 14.76
C CYS A 53 12.01 24.34 16.24
N ALA A 54 11.03 23.49 16.51
CA ALA A 54 10.60 23.18 17.87
C ALA A 54 11.70 22.58 18.74
N PHE A 55 12.59 21.74 18.17
CA PHE A 55 13.66 21.12 18.95
C PHE A 55 14.61 22.13 19.62
N CYS A 56 14.94 23.23 18.95
CA CYS A 56 15.81 24.29 19.49
C CYS A 56 15.06 25.57 19.84
N ASN A 57 13.72 25.58 19.73
CA ASN A 57 12.89 26.78 19.85
C ASN A 57 13.38 27.96 19.00
N GLY A 58 13.90 27.67 17.81
CA GLY A 58 14.39 28.69 16.89
C GLY A 58 15.77 29.27 17.19
N THR A 59 16.50 28.80 18.21
CA THR A 59 17.86 29.31 18.52
C THR A 59 18.92 28.84 17.53
N GLY A 60 18.68 27.75 16.81
CA GLY A 60 19.66 27.12 15.93
C GLY A 60 20.76 26.35 16.69
N GLU A 61 20.72 26.25 18.02
CA GLU A 61 21.69 25.52 18.83
C GLU A 61 21.11 24.19 19.36
N ASN A 62 21.96 23.18 19.54
CA ASN A 62 21.52 21.90 20.13
C ASN A 62 21.10 22.08 21.61
N GLU A 63 21.93 22.82 22.35
CA GLU A 63 21.72 23.21 23.73
C GLU A 63 22.11 24.69 23.88
N PRO A 64 21.45 25.45 24.78
CA PRO A 64 21.81 26.84 24.98
C PRO A 64 23.30 27.00 25.31
N ARG A 65 24.01 27.80 24.52
CA ARG A 65 25.44 28.14 24.69
C ARG A 65 26.41 27.00 24.37
N SER A 66 25.96 25.89 23.79
CA SER A 66 26.88 24.78 23.45
C SER A 66 27.79 25.10 22.27
N GLN A 67 27.46 26.14 21.48
CA GLN A 67 28.14 26.46 20.21
C GLN A 67 28.09 25.31 19.18
N VAL A 68 27.20 24.33 19.39
CA VAL A 68 26.95 23.23 18.46
C VAL A 68 25.65 23.50 17.74
N THR A 69 25.66 23.40 16.41
CA THR A 69 24.46 23.62 15.59
C THR A 69 23.40 22.58 15.90
N CYS A 70 22.14 23.01 15.89
CA CYS A 70 21.00 22.12 16.11
C CYS A 70 20.97 21.01 15.05
N PRO A 71 20.89 19.72 15.42
CA PRO A 71 20.93 18.61 14.46
C PRO A 71 19.72 18.59 13.52
N VAL A 72 18.61 19.24 13.91
CA VAL A 72 17.36 19.26 13.14
C VAL A 72 17.38 20.35 12.07
N CYS A 73 17.66 21.60 12.45
CA CYS A 73 17.64 22.74 11.52
C CYS A 73 19.03 23.14 11.00
N LYS A 74 20.10 22.50 11.48
CA LYS A 74 21.51 22.78 11.12
C LYS A 74 21.91 24.25 11.34
N GLY A 75 21.42 24.86 12.41
CA GLY A 75 21.72 26.26 12.75
C GLY A 75 20.80 27.30 12.11
N LYS A 76 19.88 26.91 11.23
CA LYS A 76 18.97 27.85 10.55
C LYS A 76 17.88 28.43 11.48
N GLY A 77 17.47 27.69 12.50
CA GLY A 77 16.35 28.06 13.40
C GLY A 77 14.95 27.78 12.83
N VAL A 78 14.83 27.56 11.52
CA VAL A 78 13.59 27.25 10.82
C VAL A 78 13.72 25.97 9.98
N VAL A 79 12.60 25.27 9.76
CA VAL A 79 12.53 24.00 9.01
C VAL A 79 11.35 24.02 8.05
N SER A 80 11.59 23.66 6.78
CA SER A 80 10.52 23.53 5.78
C SER A 80 9.56 22.38 6.10
N VAL A 81 8.28 22.61 5.84
CA VAL A 81 7.17 21.68 6.04
C VAL A 81 6.29 21.63 4.80
N VAL A 82 5.41 20.63 4.74
CA VAL A 82 4.41 20.50 3.68
C VAL A 82 3.04 20.61 4.34
N GLU A 83 2.21 21.53 3.86
CA GLU A 83 0.81 21.67 4.27
C GLU A 83 -0.03 20.51 3.69
N PRO A 84 -1.09 20.05 4.40
CA PRO A 84 -1.54 20.48 5.71
C PRO A 84 -0.68 19.91 6.85
N ILE A 85 -0.42 20.72 7.88
CA ILE A 85 0.31 20.30 9.08
C ILE A 85 -0.62 20.17 10.29
N LYS A 86 -0.28 19.24 11.19
CA LYS A 86 -0.87 19.16 12.53
C LYS A 86 0.23 19.13 13.59
N ILE A 87 -0.09 19.60 14.80
CA ILE A 87 0.81 19.47 15.95
C ILE A 87 1.12 17.98 16.17
N CYS A 88 2.39 17.65 16.39
CA CYS A 88 2.80 16.28 16.59
C CYS A 88 2.20 15.73 17.90
N PRO A 89 1.39 14.65 17.84
CA PRO A 89 0.71 14.11 19.03
C PRO A 89 1.69 13.44 20.01
N THR A 90 2.85 12.95 19.53
CA THR A 90 3.84 12.28 20.38
C THR A 90 4.58 13.25 21.30
N CYS A 91 4.88 14.45 20.82
CA CYS A 91 5.66 15.45 21.59
C CYS A 91 4.85 16.68 22.01
N ASN A 92 3.58 16.78 21.59
CA ASN A 92 2.72 17.94 21.79
C ASN A 92 3.39 19.24 21.32
N GLY A 93 4.00 19.22 20.14
CA GLY A 93 4.65 20.40 19.56
C GLY A 93 6.08 20.66 20.04
N ARG A 94 6.56 20.04 21.12
CA ARG A 94 7.89 20.35 21.70
C ARG A 94 9.08 19.95 20.86
N GLY A 95 8.91 19.06 19.87
CA GLY A 95 10.01 18.53 19.07
C GLY A 95 10.96 17.59 19.83
N ARG A 96 10.73 17.33 21.13
CA ARG A 96 11.46 16.38 21.98
C ARG A 96 10.48 15.54 22.80
N ILE A 97 10.89 14.33 23.16
CA ILE A 97 10.13 13.48 24.09
C ILE A 97 10.55 13.87 25.51
N VAL A 98 9.61 13.94 26.45
CA VAL A 98 9.91 14.27 27.85
C VAL A 98 10.88 13.23 28.41
N GLY A 99 11.99 13.69 29.01
CA GLY A 99 13.02 12.81 29.56
C GLY A 99 14.04 12.27 28.54
N SER A 100 13.93 12.63 27.25
CA SER A 100 14.92 12.27 26.23
C SER A 100 15.69 13.49 25.73
N PRO A 101 17.03 13.44 25.62
CA PRO A 101 17.80 14.50 24.99
C PRO A 101 17.65 14.51 23.46
N LEU A 102 17.09 13.45 22.87
CA LEU A 102 16.95 13.29 21.43
C LEU A 102 15.68 13.98 20.91
N TYR A 103 15.72 14.35 19.63
CA TYR A 103 14.55 14.89 18.95
C TYR A 103 13.46 13.82 18.81
N CYS A 104 12.20 14.25 18.78
CA CYS A 104 11.08 13.35 18.57
C CYS A 104 11.17 12.70 17.18
N ILE A 105 11.27 11.36 17.16
CA ILE A 105 11.43 10.57 15.92
C ILE A 105 10.22 10.74 14.98
N THR A 106 9.01 10.86 15.53
CA THR A 106 7.76 11.01 14.76
C THR A 106 7.74 12.27 13.91
N CYS A 107 8.09 13.43 14.48
CA CYS A 107 8.13 14.71 13.75
C CYS A 107 9.53 15.12 13.30
N LYS A 108 10.56 14.29 13.56
CA LYS A 108 11.98 14.59 13.35
C LYS A 108 12.40 15.94 13.96
N GLY A 109 11.87 16.26 15.13
CA GLY A 109 12.16 17.52 15.84
C GLY A 109 11.47 18.79 15.32
N LYS A 110 10.60 18.69 14.31
CA LYS A 110 9.86 19.84 13.77
C LYS A 110 8.74 20.34 14.70
N GLY A 111 8.23 19.49 15.59
CA GLY A 111 7.06 19.77 16.42
C GLY A 111 5.72 19.58 15.71
N VAL A 112 5.73 19.53 14.38
CA VAL A 112 4.54 19.30 13.53
C VAL A 112 4.76 18.09 12.62
N VAL A 113 3.66 17.44 12.23
CA VAL A 113 3.65 16.36 11.25
C VAL A 113 2.74 16.74 10.09
N THR A 114 3.18 16.46 8.86
CA THR A 114 2.32 16.63 7.68
C THR A 114 1.21 15.58 7.74
N VAL A 115 -0.04 16.05 7.68
CA VAL A 115 -1.17 15.17 7.49
C VAL A 115 -1.13 14.75 6.04
N LYS A 116 -0.92 13.46 5.78
CA LYS A 116 -1.24 12.92 4.45
C LYS A 116 -2.75 13.06 4.30
N GLY A 117 -3.19 14.18 3.77
CA GLY A 117 -4.53 14.28 3.23
C GLY A 117 -4.64 13.17 2.19
N LYS A 118 -5.63 12.29 2.34
CA LYS A 118 -6.16 11.63 1.16
C LYS A 118 -6.77 12.77 0.35
N VAL A 119 -6.00 13.38 -0.53
CA VAL A 119 -6.58 14.24 -1.55
C VAL A 119 -7.33 13.28 -2.45
N ASP A 120 -8.66 13.36 -2.48
CA ASP A 120 -9.45 12.65 -3.50
C ASP A 120 -9.14 13.30 -4.85
N GLU A 121 -8.01 12.90 -5.45
CA GLU A 121 -7.60 13.31 -6.79
C GLU A 121 -8.32 12.45 -7.83
N THR A 122 -9.48 12.93 -8.28
CA THR A 122 -10.13 12.51 -9.53
C THR A 122 -9.31 12.82 -10.79
N ARG A 123 -8.03 13.21 -10.70
CA ARG A 123 -7.17 13.48 -11.84
C ARG A 123 -5.71 13.13 -11.54
N GLY A 124 -5.26 12.00 -12.09
CA GLY A 124 -3.86 11.83 -12.50
C GLY A 124 -2.81 11.51 -11.42
N GLU A 125 -3.14 10.78 -10.37
CA GLU A 125 -2.15 10.29 -9.41
C GLU A 125 -1.31 9.13 -9.96
N THR A 126 0.00 9.33 -10.07
CA THR A 126 0.97 8.26 -9.81
C THR A 126 0.83 7.85 -8.35
N LYS A 127 -0.13 6.96 -8.08
CA LYS A 127 -0.24 6.29 -6.79
C LYS A 127 1.08 5.57 -6.55
N THR A 128 1.87 6.11 -5.63
CA THR A 128 2.88 5.32 -4.94
C THR A 128 2.09 4.26 -4.18
N PHE A 129 1.93 3.10 -4.82
CA PHE A 129 1.46 1.90 -4.17
C PHE A 129 2.31 1.77 -2.91
N ILE A 130 1.70 1.98 -1.74
CA ILE A 130 2.27 1.45 -0.50
C ILE A 130 2.18 -0.05 -0.73
N ALA A 131 3.24 -0.63 -1.28
CA ALA A 131 3.33 -2.06 -1.48
C ALA A 131 2.97 -2.68 -0.14
N ARG A 132 1.98 -3.59 -0.14
CA ARG A 132 1.71 -4.42 1.04
C ARG A 132 3.07 -4.92 1.52
N PRO A 133 3.40 -4.82 2.82
CA PRO A 133 4.70 -5.24 3.30
C PRO A 133 4.90 -6.70 2.87
N SER A 134 5.85 -6.92 1.94
CA SER A 134 6.12 -8.25 1.43
C SER A 134 6.68 -9.12 2.56
N GLY A 135 6.32 -10.39 2.55
CA GLY A 135 6.78 -11.33 3.58
C GLY A 135 5.84 -11.45 4.77
N THR A 136 4.53 -11.40 4.53
CA THR A 136 3.57 -11.94 5.49
C THR A 136 3.62 -13.47 5.52
N ALA A 137 3.06 -14.10 6.56
CA ALA A 137 2.94 -15.55 6.64
C ALA A 137 2.16 -16.14 5.44
N ARG A 138 1.15 -15.41 4.96
CA ARG A 138 0.36 -15.78 3.78
C ARG A 138 1.19 -15.74 2.51
N ASP A 139 2.01 -14.71 2.32
CA ASP A 139 2.90 -14.62 1.14
C ASP A 139 3.88 -15.80 1.11
N ILE A 140 4.40 -16.21 2.27
CA ILE A 140 5.29 -17.36 2.40
C ILE A 140 4.56 -18.66 2.05
N ALA A 141 3.35 -18.87 2.56
CA ALA A 141 2.54 -20.05 2.24
C ALA A 141 2.25 -20.15 0.73
N ASN A 142 1.81 -19.05 0.12
CA ASN A 142 1.54 -18.98 -1.31
C ASN A 142 2.77 -19.33 -2.15
N VAL A 143 3.95 -18.81 -1.78
CA VAL A 143 5.20 -19.09 -2.49
C VAL A 143 5.63 -20.56 -2.34
N ILE A 144 5.39 -21.19 -1.19
CA ILE A 144 5.63 -22.63 -1.00
C ILE A 144 4.65 -23.45 -1.85
N TYR A 145 3.37 -23.04 -1.89
CA TYR A 145 2.34 -23.68 -2.72
C TYR A 145 2.72 -23.63 -4.21
N GLU A 146 3.07 -22.45 -4.73
CA GLU A 146 3.55 -22.25 -6.11
C GLU A 146 4.77 -23.11 -6.45
N MET A 147 5.64 -23.40 -5.47
CA MET A 147 6.82 -24.26 -5.65
C MET A 147 6.54 -25.76 -5.53
N GLY A 148 5.27 -26.17 -5.52
CA GLY A 148 4.87 -27.58 -5.43
C GLY A 148 4.77 -28.09 -3.99
N GLY A 149 4.44 -27.21 -3.05
CA GLY A 149 4.14 -27.56 -1.65
C GLY A 149 5.35 -27.70 -0.73
N GLN A 150 6.57 -27.56 -1.25
CA GLN A 150 7.81 -27.55 -0.47
C GLN A 150 8.82 -26.54 -1.04
N ALA A 151 9.52 -25.82 -0.17
CA ALA A 151 10.55 -24.88 -0.62
C ALA A 151 11.64 -24.62 0.42
N ASP A 152 12.82 -24.25 -0.07
CA ASP A 152 13.91 -23.73 0.76
C ASP A 152 13.66 -22.26 1.13
N TYR A 153 13.89 -21.86 2.39
CA TYR A 153 13.61 -20.49 2.82
C TYR A 153 14.41 -19.42 2.07
N GLN A 154 15.57 -19.76 1.48
CA GLN A 154 16.34 -18.85 0.62
C GLN A 154 15.67 -18.65 -0.75
N GLN A 155 15.01 -19.68 -1.29
CA GLN A 155 14.19 -19.54 -2.50
C GLN A 155 12.99 -18.64 -2.22
N ILE A 156 12.31 -18.85 -1.09
CA ILE A 156 11.20 -18.02 -0.64
C ILE A 156 11.65 -16.56 -0.47
N ALA A 157 12.77 -16.33 0.22
CA ALA A 157 13.33 -15.00 0.44
C ALA A 157 13.64 -14.27 -0.88
N ARG A 158 14.22 -14.97 -1.87
CA ARG A 158 14.51 -14.42 -3.20
C ARG A 158 13.23 -14.06 -3.96
N LYS A 159 12.22 -14.92 -3.94
CA LYS A 159 10.93 -14.68 -4.61
C LYS A 159 10.21 -13.46 -4.02
N LEU A 160 10.20 -13.33 -2.68
CA LEU A 160 9.54 -12.24 -1.97
C LEU A 160 10.39 -10.96 -1.83
N ARG A 161 11.67 -11.01 -2.24
CA ARG A 161 12.66 -9.91 -2.08
C ARG A 161 12.79 -9.42 -0.63
N ILE A 162 12.80 -10.36 0.32
CA ILE A 162 12.96 -10.10 1.76
C ILE A 162 14.25 -10.74 2.30
N SER A 163 14.69 -10.32 3.49
CA SER A 163 15.88 -10.87 4.14
C SER A 163 15.68 -12.37 4.46
N PRO A 164 16.65 -13.26 4.13
CA PRO A 164 16.56 -14.68 4.46
C PRO A 164 16.36 -14.96 5.95
N TYR A 165 16.96 -14.14 6.83
CA TYR A 165 16.81 -14.26 8.29
C TYR A 165 15.37 -13.96 8.74
N TYR A 166 14.73 -12.99 8.10
CA TYR A 166 13.33 -12.65 8.38
C TYR A 166 12.39 -13.76 7.92
N THR A 167 12.62 -14.29 6.71
CA THR A 167 11.88 -15.46 6.19
C THR A 167 12.02 -16.66 7.12
N GLU A 168 13.24 -16.98 7.57
CA GLU A 168 13.48 -18.10 8.49
C GLU A 168 12.72 -17.92 9.81
N SER A 169 12.71 -16.69 10.35
CA SER A 169 11.97 -16.37 11.57
C SER A 169 10.47 -16.61 11.42
N ILE A 170 9.88 -16.19 10.30
CA ILE A 170 8.45 -16.42 10.05
C ILE A 170 8.16 -17.91 9.81
N CYS A 171 8.99 -18.61 9.03
CA CYS A 171 8.82 -20.05 8.81
C CYS A 171 8.86 -20.83 10.13
N LYS A 172 9.73 -20.44 11.08
CA LYS A 172 9.74 -21.01 12.45
C LYS A 172 8.42 -20.75 13.17
N GLN A 173 7.94 -19.51 13.20
CA GLN A 173 6.65 -19.18 13.82
C GLN A 173 5.47 -19.93 13.20
N MET A 174 5.46 -20.09 11.87
CA MET A 174 4.43 -20.86 11.17
C MET A 174 4.53 -22.37 11.46
N THR A 175 5.74 -22.89 11.65
CA THR A 175 5.97 -24.28 12.06
C THR A 175 5.46 -24.52 13.48
N GLU A 176 5.75 -23.61 14.42
CA GLU A 176 5.26 -23.66 15.81
C GLU A 176 3.72 -23.65 15.88
N ARG A 177 3.06 -22.94 14.96
CA ARG A 177 1.60 -22.91 14.83
C ARG A 177 1.01 -24.09 14.05
N GLY A 178 1.84 -24.99 13.53
CA GLY A 178 1.40 -26.18 12.79
C GLY A 178 0.94 -25.92 11.34
N TYR A 179 1.27 -24.75 10.78
CA TYR A 179 0.98 -24.43 9.37
C TYR A 179 2.05 -24.95 8.42
N LEU A 180 3.31 -25.01 8.87
CA LEU A 180 4.39 -25.59 8.10
C LEU A 180 4.94 -26.82 8.80
N LYS A 181 5.41 -27.78 8.02
CA LYS A 181 6.19 -28.92 8.47
C LYS A 181 7.63 -28.75 8.03
N LYS A 182 8.56 -28.78 8.98
CA LYS A 182 9.99 -28.72 8.67
C LYS A 182 10.49 -30.10 8.22
N ILE A 183 10.93 -30.22 6.96
CA ILE A 183 11.45 -31.47 6.39
C ILE A 183 12.95 -31.60 6.64
N SER A 184 13.70 -30.51 6.44
CA SER A 184 15.16 -30.48 6.61
C SER A 184 15.60 -29.20 7.31
N ARG A 185 16.92 -28.97 7.44
CA ARG A 185 17.45 -27.76 8.10
C ARG A 185 16.88 -26.47 7.51
N ASN A 186 16.66 -26.44 6.19
CA ASN A 186 16.28 -25.24 5.44
C ASN A 186 14.98 -25.41 4.60
N ILE A 187 14.44 -26.63 4.49
CA ILE A 187 13.25 -26.92 3.67
C ILE A 187 12.00 -27.02 4.55
N TYR A 188 10.96 -26.29 4.15
CA TYR A 188 9.64 -26.30 4.75
C TYR A 188 8.60 -26.78 3.74
N ALA A 189 7.60 -27.52 4.20
CA ALA A 189 6.45 -27.93 3.41
C ALA A 189 5.14 -27.47 4.06
N LEU A 190 4.09 -27.33 3.25
CA LEU A 190 2.76 -27.01 3.77
C LEU A 190 2.22 -28.16 4.61
N SER A 191 1.59 -27.79 5.73
CA SER A 191 0.75 -28.69 6.52
C SER A 191 -0.66 -28.70 5.95
N SER A 192 -1.41 -29.78 6.17
CA SER A 192 -2.83 -29.87 5.81
C SER A 192 -3.67 -28.75 6.44
N ASN A 193 -3.29 -28.26 7.62
CA ASN A 193 -3.94 -27.11 8.26
C ASN A 193 -3.75 -25.81 7.48
N CYS A 194 -2.59 -25.62 6.84
CA CYS A 194 -2.32 -24.42 6.04
C CYS A 194 -3.07 -24.48 4.72
N GLU A 195 -3.16 -25.66 4.09
CA GLU A 195 -3.94 -25.86 2.87
C GLU A 195 -5.42 -25.55 3.11
N LYS A 196 -5.99 -26.07 4.20
CA LYS A 196 -7.38 -25.78 4.58
C LYS A 196 -7.63 -24.29 4.81
N LEU A 197 -6.75 -23.61 5.55
CA LEU A 197 -6.90 -22.17 5.77
C LEU A 197 -6.79 -21.36 4.47
N MET A 198 -5.90 -21.76 3.57
CA MET A 198 -5.79 -21.11 2.27
C MET A 198 -7.06 -21.31 1.44
N GLN A 199 -7.64 -22.52 1.45
CA GLN A 199 -8.91 -22.82 0.80
C GLN A 199 -10.07 -22.01 1.41
N GLU A 200 -10.20 -21.99 2.74
CA GLU A 200 -11.23 -21.21 3.43
C GLU A 200 -11.10 -19.70 3.18
N GLU A 201 -9.88 -19.17 3.09
CA GLU A 201 -9.65 -17.77 2.73
C GLU A 201 -9.97 -17.49 1.26
N GLU A 202 -9.64 -18.41 0.36
CA GLU A 202 -9.96 -18.32 -1.07
C GLU A 202 -11.48 -18.33 -1.28
N GLU A 203 -12.21 -19.23 -0.61
CA GLU A 203 -13.68 -19.29 -0.60
C GLU A 203 -14.29 -17.98 -0.08
N LYS A 204 -13.81 -17.45 1.06
CA LYS A 204 -14.29 -16.16 1.58
C LYS A 204 -14.03 -14.99 0.64
N GLU A 205 -12.89 -15.00 -0.06
CA GLU A 205 -12.58 -13.99 -1.06
C GLU A 205 -13.48 -14.10 -2.29
N GLN A 206 -13.88 -15.32 -2.66
CA GLN A 206 -14.84 -15.57 -3.74
C GLN A 206 -16.26 -15.14 -3.34
N GLU A 207 -16.71 -15.47 -2.13
CA GLU A 207 -18.01 -15.01 -1.58
C GLU A 207 -18.08 -13.47 -1.46
N ALA A 208 -16.93 -12.82 -1.31
CA ALA A 208 -16.85 -11.36 -1.25
C ALA A 208 -16.99 -10.65 -2.61
N LEU A 209 -17.05 -11.40 -3.72
CA LEU A 209 -17.31 -10.84 -5.05
C LEU A 209 -18.77 -10.40 -5.14
N SER A 210 -18.98 -9.15 -5.55
CA SER A 210 -20.32 -8.68 -5.87
C SER A 210 -20.87 -9.33 -7.14
N SER A 211 -22.20 -9.42 -7.27
CA SER A 211 -22.86 -9.96 -8.48
C SER A 211 -22.38 -9.27 -9.76
N ASP A 212 -22.11 -7.96 -9.72
CA ASP A 212 -21.58 -7.21 -10.86
C ASP A 212 -20.12 -7.57 -11.18
N GLU A 213 -19.29 -7.84 -10.18
CA GLU A 213 -17.92 -8.31 -10.38
C GLU A 213 -17.89 -9.70 -11.02
N VAL A 214 -18.77 -10.61 -10.57
CA VAL A 214 -18.94 -11.93 -11.18
C VAL A 214 -19.36 -11.80 -12.64
N ARG A 215 -20.30 -10.89 -12.95
CA ARG A 215 -20.71 -10.61 -14.34
C ARG A 215 -19.56 -10.11 -15.21
N ILE A 216 -18.70 -9.23 -14.69
CA ILE A 216 -17.51 -8.77 -15.41
C ILE A 216 -16.60 -9.97 -15.75
N LEU A 217 -16.31 -10.82 -14.77
CA LEU A 217 -15.47 -12.00 -14.97
C LEU A 217 -16.07 -12.95 -16.02
N LYS A 218 -17.38 -13.21 -15.98
CA LYS A 218 -18.08 -14.02 -17.00
C LYS A 218 -18.00 -13.41 -18.40
N ILE A 219 -18.15 -12.09 -18.52
CA ILE A 219 -18.02 -11.39 -19.82
C ILE A 219 -16.64 -11.57 -20.41
N ILE A 220 -15.59 -11.50 -19.58
CA ILE A 220 -14.20 -11.67 -20.05
C ILE A 220 -13.99 -13.09 -20.61
N VAL A 221 -14.54 -14.13 -19.97
CA VAL A 221 -14.46 -15.52 -20.48
C VAL A 221 -15.21 -15.67 -21.81
N MET A 222 -16.42 -15.13 -21.90
CA MET A 222 -17.27 -15.27 -23.10
C MET A 222 -16.71 -14.53 -24.33
N ALA A 223 -15.77 -13.61 -24.16
CA ALA A 223 -15.23 -12.80 -25.25
C ALA A 223 -13.86 -13.29 -25.75
N LYS A 224 -13.35 -14.42 -25.22
CA LYS A 224 -12.02 -14.97 -25.58
C LYS A 224 -11.91 -15.32 -27.08
N ASP A 225 -13.02 -15.56 -27.76
CA ASP A 225 -13.01 -16.23 -29.06
C ASP A 225 -12.56 -15.40 -30.26
N ASP A 226 -12.06 -14.15 -30.12
CA ASP A 226 -11.15 -13.52 -31.12
C ASP A 226 -10.77 -12.04 -30.82
N GLU A 227 -11.33 -11.39 -29.79
CA GLU A 227 -11.13 -9.95 -29.57
C GLU A 227 -10.53 -9.59 -28.20
N GLU A 228 -9.62 -8.61 -28.18
CA GLU A 228 -9.10 -8.03 -26.95
C GLU A 228 -10.21 -7.33 -26.16
N VAL A 229 -10.60 -7.89 -25.01
CA VAL A 229 -11.62 -7.29 -24.15
C VAL A 229 -11.07 -6.04 -23.46
N LYS A 230 -11.72 -4.89 -23.70
CA LYS A 230 -11.43 -3.63 -23.00
C LYS A 230 -12.58 -3.26 -22.06
N SER A 231 -12.31 -2.34 -21.13
CA SER A 231 -13.34 -1.82 -20.21
C SER A 231 -14.55 -1.23 -20.94
N MET A 232 -14.37 -0.70 -22.16
CA MET A 232 -15.46 -0.15 -22.96
C MET A 232 -16.43 -1.24 -23.44
N ASP A 233 -15.93 -2.41 -23.80
CA ASP A 233 -16.75 -3.53 -24.29
C ASP A 233 -17.58 -4.10 -23.15
N ILE A 234 -16.96 -4.24 -21.96
CA ILE A 234 -17.63 -4.63 -20.72
C ILE A 234 -18.73 -3.62 -20.38
N ALA A 235 -18.44 -2.31 -20.43
CA ALA A 235 -19.42 -1.27 -20.15
C ALA A 235 -20.61 -1.31 -21.12
N LYS A 236 -20.35 -1.51 -22.42
CA LYS A 236 -21.39 -1.65 -23.44
C LYS A 236 -22.26 -2.88 -23.20
N LYS A 237 -21.65 -4.03 -22.87
CA LYS A 237 -22.36 -5.30 -22.64
C LYS A 237 -23.17 -5.31 -21.35
N MET A 238 -22.70 -4.64 -20.29
CA MET A 238 -23.42 -4.52 -19.02
C MET A 238 -24.45 -3.38 -18.99
N GLY A 239 -24.38 -2.43 -19.93
CA GLY A 239 -25.19 -1.21 -19.90
C GLY A 239 -24.78 -0.25 -18.77
N PHE A 240 -23.52 -0.31 -18.33
CA PHE A 240 -22.98 0.54 -17.26
C PHE A 240 -22.17 1.71 -17.79
N ARG A 241 -21.98 2.74 -16.96
CA ARG A 241 -21.08 3.84 -17.31
C ARG A 241 -19.63 3.37 -17.21
N LEU A 242 -18.80 3.79 -18.16
CA LEU A 242 -17.37 3.44 -18.20
C LEU A 242 -16.60 3.72 -16.89
N PRO A 243 -16.83 4.83 -16.15
CA PRO A 243 -16.17 5.07 -14.87
C PRO A 243 -16.48 4.02 -13.80
N ASP A 244 -17.71 3.50 -13.78
CA ASP A 244 -18.13 2.49 -12.80
C ASP A 244 -17.46 1.14 -13.09
N VAL A 245 -17.43 0.75 -14.36
CA VAL A 245 -16.69 -0.45 -14.82
C VAL A 245 -15.20 -0.31 -14.53
N ASN A 246 -14.58 0.84 -14.82
CA ASN A 246 -13.17 1.07 -14.50
C ASN A 246 -12.89 0.96 -12.99
N LYS A 247 -13.81 1.41 -12.14
CA LYS A 247 -13.70 1.26 -10.69
C LYS A 247 -13.77 -0.21 -10.27
N MET A 248 -14.68 -1.00 -10.86
CA MET A 248 -14.80 -2.44 -10.62
C MET A 248 -13.58 -3.21 -11.14
N CYS A 249 -13.12 -2.98 -12.38
CA CYS A 249 -11.90 -3.58 -12.91
C CYS A 249 -10.67 -3.21 -12.07
N SER A 250 -10.59 -1.96 -11.59
CA SER A 250 -9.52 -1.56 -10.67
C SER A 250 -9.59 -2.27 -9.32
N LYS A 251 -10.78 -2.65 -8.85
CA LYS A 251 -10.96 -3.43 -7.62
C LYS A 251 -10.56 -4.89 -7.85
N LEU A 252 -11.05 -5.51 -8.93
CA LEU A 252 -10.68 -6.87 -9.35
C LEU A 252 -9.17 -7.02 -9.59
N GLY A 253 -8.54 -6.04 -10.23
CA GLY A 253 -7.09 -6.05 -10.45
C GLY A 253 -6.28 -5.92 -9.16
N LYS A 254 -6.78 -5.18 -8.15
CA LYS A 254 -6.13 -5.13 -6.83
C LYS A 254 -6.25 -6.43 -6.04
N GLN A 255 -7.29 -7.21 -6.32
CA GLN A 255 -7.53 -8.52 -5.72
C GLN A 255 -6.89 -9.66 -6.53
N ASP A 256 -6.20 -9.31 -7.62
CA ASP A 256 -5.50 -10.23 -8.52
C ASP A 256 -6.43 -11.20 -9.25
N PHE A 257 -7.69 -10.82 -9.54
CA PHE A 257 -8.61 -11.62 -10.37
C PHE A 257 -8.45 -11.34 -11.87
N ILE A 258 -8.01 -10.14 -12.23
CA ILE A 258 -7.76 -9.73 -13.62
C ILE A 258 -6.41 -9.01 -13.72
N ASN A 259 -5.76 -9.12 -14.87
CA ASN A 259 -4.62 -8.34 -15.27
C ASN A 259 -5.05 -7.32 -16.33
N ILE A 260 -4.62 -6.08 -16.19
CA ILE A 260 -4.92 -5.00 -17.13
C ILE A 260 -3.61 -4.56 -17.77
N SER A 261 -3.45 -4.81 -19.06
CA SER A 261 -2.27 -4.43 -19.82
C SER A 261 -2.17 -2.90 -19.99
N LEU A 262 -1.00 -2.42 -20.44
CA LEU A 262 -0.82 -1.01 -20.80
C LEU A 262 -1.69 -0.57 -21.98
N SER A 263 -2.10 -1.50 -22.85
CA SER A 263 -3.04 -1.23 -23.95
C SER A 263 -4.51 -1.17 -23.49
N GLY A 264 -4.76 -1.46 -22.21
CA GLY A 264 -6.11 -1.55 -21.64
C GLY A 264 -6.81 -2.89 -21.91
N LYS A 265 -6.06 -3.90 -22.41
CA LYS A 265 -6.54 -5.27 -22.54
C LYS A 265 -6.72 -5.88 -21.14
N ILE A 266 -7.82 -6.58 -20.95
CA ILE A 266 -8.15 -7.23 -19.68
C ILE A 266 -8.10 -8.74 -19.87
N ASP A 267 -7.24 -9.40 -19.11
CA ASP A 267 -7.10 -10.86 -19.09
C ASP A 267 -7.42 -11.38 -17.68
N LEU A 268 -8.01 -12.57 -17.56
CA LEU A 268 -8.16 -13.25 -16.28
C LEU A 268 -6.81 -13.82 -15.82
N THR A 269 -6.56 -13.67 -14.52
CA THR A 269 -5.46 -14.36 -13.83
C THR A 269 -5.88 -15.80 -13.51
N GLU A 270 -4.92 -16.63 -13.08
CA GLU A 270 -5.22 -17.99 -12.62
C GLU A 270 -6.24 -18.01 -11.47
N LYS A 271 -6.16 -17.00 -10.58
CA LYS A 271 -7.11 -16.81 -9.49
C LYS A 271 -8.51 -16.43 -10.01
N GLY A 272 -8.60 -15.57 -11.02
CA GLY A 272 -9.85 -15.23 -11.70
C GLY A 272 -10.55 -16.45 -12.29
N ILE A 273 -9.79 -17.33 -12.94
CA ILE A 273 -10.31 -18.58 -13.54
C ILE A 273 -10.88 -19.49 -12.44
N ARG A 274 -10.12 -19.75 -11.37
CA ARG A 274 -10.57 -20.61 -10.26
C ARG A 274 -11.84 -20.09 -9.59
N ALA A 275 -11.92 -18.77 -9.39
CA ALA A 275 -13.13 -18.15 -8.85
C ALA A 275 -14.35 -18.40 -9.74
N LEU A 276 -14.19 -18.28 -11.06
CA LEU A 276 -15.27 -18.59 -11.99
C LEU A 276 -15.64 -20.07 -12.01
N GLU A 277 -14.66 -20.99 -12.02
CA GLU A 277 -14.90 -22.44 -11.94
C GLU A 277 -15.76 -22.78 -10.71
N TYR A 278 -15.44 -22.20 -9.56
CA TYR A 278 -16.22 -22.38 -8.33
C TYR A 278 -17.65 -21.84 -8.46
N ILE A 279 -17.81 -20.62 -8.98
CA ILE A 279 -19.13 -20.00 -9.16
C ILE A 279 -20.01 -20.82 -10.10
N PHE A 280 -19.46 -21.28 -11.23
CA PHE A 280 -20.21 -22.13 -12.16
C PHE A 280 -20.58 -23.48 -11.55
N ALA A 281 -19.70 -24.08 -10.75
CA ALA A 281 -20.01 -25.32 -10.03
C ALA A 281 -21.14 -25.14 -9.00
N GLN A 282 -21.19 -23.99 -8.30
CA GLN A 282 -22.31 -23.67 -7.39
C GLN A 282 -23.62 -23.50 -8.15
N GLU A 283 -23.62 -22.76 -9.26
CA GLU A 283 -24.82 -22.56 -10.10
C GLU A 283 -25.37 -23.89 -10.66
N GLU A 284 -24.50 -24.84 -11.00
CA GLU A 284 -24.88 -26.19 -11.44
C GLU A 284 -25.51 -27.01 -10.31
N LEU A 285 -24.95 -26.94 -9.10
CA LEU A 285 -25.51 -27.59 -7.91
C LEU A 285 -26.90 -27.02 -7.57
N GLU A 286 -27.07 -25.70 -7.61
CA GLU A 286 -28.37 -25.06 -7.35
C GLU A 286 -29.44 -25.50 -8.36
N GLN A 287 -29.09 -25.61 -9.64
CA GLN A 287 -30.01 -26.09 -10.69
C GLN A 287 -30.45 -27.52 -10.45
N SER A 288 -29.54 -28.41 -10.04
CA SER A 288 -29.86 -29.81 -9.74
C SER A 288 -30.84 -29.97 -8.57
N GLN A 289 -30.82 -29.06 -7.59
CA GLN A 289 -31.73 -29.11 -6.45
C GLN A 289 -33.14 -28.60 -6.79
N VAL A 290 -33.26 -27.69 -7.76
CA VAL A 290 -34.56 -27.15 -8.21
C VAL A 290 -35.36 -28.20 -9.00
N SER A 291 -34.70 -29.09 -9.76
CA SER A 291 -35.40 -30.13 -10.54
C SER A 291 -36.14 -31.18 -9.70
N ASP A 292 -35.74 -31.38 -8.44
CA ASP A 292 -36.36 -32.38 -7.56
C ASP A 292 -37.58 -31.86 -6.80
N SER A 293 -37.82 -30.54 -6.78
CA SER A 293 -38.79 -29.90 -5.87
C SER A 293 -39.97 -29.16 -6.53
N GLU A 294 -39.95 -28.86 -7.82
CA GLU A 294 -41.07 -28.15 -8.48
C GLU A 294 -41.38 -28.65 -9.91
N SER A 295 -42.68 -28.87 -10.18
CA SER A 295 -43.27 -29.10 -11.49
C SER A 295 -43.29 -27.81 -12.35
N LYS A 296 -42.13 -27.18 -12.58
CA LYS A 296 -42.02 -25.92 -13.34
C LYS A 296 -41.65 -26.12 -14.80
N LEU A 297 -42.06 -25.12 -15.58
CA LEU A 297 -41.95 -25.00 -17.04
C LEU A 297 -40.54 -25.38 -17.54
N PRO A 298 -40.44 -26.09 -18.68
CA PRO A 298 -39.15 -26.50 -19.24
C PRO A 298 -38.27 -25.27 -19.47
N GLU A 299 -37.02 -25.30 -18.98
CA GLU A 299 -35.98 -24.36 -19.41
C GLU A 299 -35.97 -24.33 -20.93
N THR A 300 -35.83 -23.13 -21.50
CA THR A 300 -35.76 -23.03 -22.95
C THR A 300 -34.44 -23.64 -23.41
N LYS A 301 -34.43 -24.31 -24.56
CA LYS A 301 -33.21 -24.92 -25.11
C LYS A 301 -32.06 -23.91 -25.26
N GLU A 302 -32.38 -22.64 -25.47
CA GLU A 302 -31.43 -21.54 -25.60
C GLU A 302 -30.65 -21.28 -24.30
N ASP A 303 -31.29 -21.41 -23.12
CA ASP A 303 -30.64 -21.18 -21.82
C ASP A 303 -29.59 -22.26 -21.51
N VAL A 304 -29.86 -23.51 -21.90
CA VAL A 304 -28.95 -24.65 -21.69
C VAL A 304 -27.74 -24.53 -22.62
N GLU A 305 -27.95 -24.17 -23.88
CA GLU A 305 -26.89 -24.04 -24.88
C GLU A 305 -25.91 -22.91 -24.53
N GLN A 306 -26.40 -21.77 -24.01
CA GLN A 306 -25.55 -20.67 -23.54
C GLN A 306 -24.65 -21.06 -22.36
N LYS A 307 -25.14 -21.91 -21.44
CA LYS A 307 -24.34 -22.39 -20.29
C LYS A 307 -23.24 -23.35 -20.73
N ASP A 308 -23.56 -24.28 -21.63
CA ASP A 308 -22.59 -25.23 -22.17
C ASP A 308 -21.46 -24.52 -22.93
N GLU A 309 -21.79 -23.44 -23.65
CA GLU A 309 -20.81 -22.58 -24.32
C GLU A 309 -19.90 -21.86 -23.30
N GLN A 310 -20.44 -21.31 -22.21
CA GLN A 310 -19.65 -20.69 -21.15
C GLN A 310 -18.63 -21.67 -20.53
N TRP A 311 -19.03 -22.92 -20.27
CA TRP A 311 -18.13 -23.95 -19.73
C TRP A 311 -17.04 -24.37 -20.72
N LYS A 312 -17.37 -24.46 -22.01
CA LYS A 312 -16.38 -24.75 -23.06
C LYS A 312 -15.33 -23.65 -23.12
N ASN A 313 -15.75 -22.38 -23.14
CA ASN A 313 -14.84 -21.24 -23.24
C ASN A 313 -13.95 -21.14 -21.99
N LEU A 314 -14.46 -21.48 -20.80
CA LEU A 314 -13.65 -21.55 -19.58
C LEU A 314 -12.58 -22.66 -19.63
N LYS A 315 -12.92 -23.85 -20.17
CA LYS A 315 -11.96 -24.95 -20.33
C LYS A 315 -10.87 -24.60 -21.35
N GLU A 316 -11.24 -23.96 -22.45
CA GLU A 316 -10.30 -23.40 -23.41
C GLU A 316 -9.48 -22.24 -22.83
N TYR A 317 -9.97 -21.57 -21.78
CA TYR A 317 -9.20 -20.55 -21.06
C TYR A 317 -7.92 -21.13 -20.43
N LYS A 318 -7.94 -22.40 -20.02
CA LYS A 318 -6.89 -23.08 -19.24
C LYS A 318 -5.75 -23.68 -20.07
N MET A 319 -5.96 -23.86 -21.38
CA MET A 319 -4.97 -24.40 -22.34
C MET A 319 -4.11 -23.29 -22.94
#